data_AF-I3DVR0-F1
#
_entry.id   AF-I3DVR0-F1
#
_cell.length_a   1.000
_cell.length_b   1.000
_cell.length_c   1.000
_cell.angle_alpha   90.00
_cell.angle_beta   90.00
_cell.angle_gamma   90.00
#
_symmetry.space_group_name_H-M   'P 1'
#
loop_
_entity.id
_entity.type
_entity.pdbx_description
1 polymer ?
#
loop_
_entity_poly.entity_id
_entity_poly.type
_entity_poly.pdbx_seq_one_letter_code
_entity_poly.pdbx_strand_id
1 'polypeptide(L)'
;MKLKDAVNLIEDIITCANKASNSNTANRYLASSYIQAYQELTNYLKYLFVYYNKKVSDDEIKSLKEWGWYKLFKKLNESPDCDKVTIVTYNYDIWLERILANADINFEVLGVSNGKYNPNEAYKFNIIKPHGSISFAYRKPIDASAFQITSKTRELTNGNLSDYTVNYDGLENVYMFNAMIPPAGDSSRIESSWAYELRKLALEEAKSLNYGDEFLLCGISYWHVDRQEIDELLISINPEINVKMINPNPPTTLSAVLTSLFDNHITYKNSSVLGEMY
;
A
#
# COMPACT_ATOMS: atom_id res chain seq x y z
N MET A 1 6.00 16.28 -24.41
CA MET A 1 6.24 16.63 -23.01
C MET A 1 7.48 15.89 -22.56
N LYS A 2 8.49 16.56 -21.97
CA LYS A 2 9.67 15.84 -21.42
C LYS A 2 9.26 15.14 -20.12
N LEU A 3 9.91 14.02 -19.78
CA LEU A 3 9.60 13.24 -18.56
C LEU A 3 9.54 14.12 -17.30
N LYS A 4 10.49 15.05 -17.17
CA LYS A 4 10.54 16.01 -16.05
C LYS A 4 9.31 16.90 -15.95
N ASP A 5 8.81 17.37 -17.09
CA ASP A 5 7.61 18.25 -17.13
C ASP A 5 6.36 17.46 -16.71
N ALA A 6 6.29 16.17 -17.06
CA ALA A 6 5.20 15.28 -16.66
C ALA A 6 5.18 15.04 -15.15
N VAL A 7 6.35 14.76 -14.56
CA VAL A 7 6.51 14.53 -13.12
C VAL A 7 6.13 15.80 -12.35
N ASN A 8 6.63 16.96 -12.77
CA ASN A 8 6.29 18.23 -12.14
C ASN A 8 4.78 18.50 -12.17
N LEU A 9 4.11 18.23 -13.31
CA LEU A 9 2.66 18.42 -13.42
C LEU A 9 1.88 17.51 -12.45
N ILE A 10 2.32 16.26 -12.27
CA ILE A 10 1.71 15.33 -11.31
C ILE A 10 1.89 15.85 -9.88
N GLU A 11 3.10 16.29 -9.53
CA GLU A 11 3.39 16.88 -8.22
C GLU A 11 2.56 18.16 -7.98
N ASP A 12 2.36 19.00 -8.99
CA ASP A 12 1.52 20.21 -8.90
C ASP A 12 0.05 19.85 -8.65
N ILE A 13 -0.51 18.90 -9.42
CA ILE A 13 -1.90 18.41 -9.26
C ILE A 13 -2.11 17.93 -7.82
N ILE A 14 -1.17 17.16 -7.31
CA ILE A 14 -1.27 16.53 -6.00
C ILE A 14 -1.07 17.53 -4.88
N THR A 15 -0.11 18.44 -5.02
CA THR A 15 0.10 19.55 -4.08
C THR A 15 -1.14 20.41 -3.95
N CYS A 16 -1.79 20.75 -5.08
CA CYS A 16 -3.04 21.49 -5.08
C CYS A 16 -4.17 20.75 -4.37
N ALA A 17 -4.34 19.45 -4.63
CA ALA A 17 -5.34 18.63 -3.94
C ALA A 17 -5.07 18.53 -2.43
N ASN A 18 -3.82 18.32 -2.02
CA ASN A 18 -3.42 18.25 -0.61
C ASN A 18 -3.71 19.59 0.11
N LYS A 19 -3.42 20.73 -0.53
CA LYS A 19 -3.73 22.05 0.05
C LYS A 19 -5.22 22.31 0.18
N ALA A 20 -6.01 21.80 -0.77
CA ALA A 20 -7.47 21.92 -0.76
C ALA A 20 -8.12 21.12 0.38
N SER A 21 -7.66 19.90 0.64
CA SER A 21 -8.21 19.05 1.71
C SER A 21 -7.98 19.59 3.11
N ASN A 22 -6.99 20.48 3.31
CA ASN A 22 -6.67 21.10 4.59
C ASN A 22 -7.50 22.35 4.92
N SER A 23 -8.25 22.90 3.96
CA SER A 23 -9.08 24.06 4.25
C SER A 23 -10.40 23.62 4.90
N ASN A 24 -10.40 23.44 6.22
CA ASN A 24 -11.61 23.38 7.06
C ASN A 24 -12.43 24.70 7.04
N THR A 25 -12.18 25.58 6.07
CA THR A 25 -12.88 26.85 5.89
C THR A 25 -13.73 26.77 4.63
N ALA A 26 -15.04 26.65 4.85
CA ALA A 26 -16.06 26.78 3.82
C ALA A 26 -15.80 28.02 2.94
N ASN A 27 -16.00 27.87 1.63
CA ASN A 27 -15.99 28.92 0.60
C ASN A 27 -14.61 29.48 0.14
N ARG A 28 -13.62 28.62 -0.14
CA ARG A 28 -12.49 29.03 -1.00
C ARG A 28 -12.66 28.50 -2.42
N TYR A 29 -12.45 29.39 -3.41
CA TYR A 29 -12.40 29.02 -4.82
C TYR A 29 -11.19 28.14 -5.07
N LEU A 30 -11.39 26.83 -4.99
CA LEU A 30 -10.43 25.85 -5.46
C LEU A 30 -10.54 25.85 -6.98
N ALA A 31 -9.46 26.23 -7.67
CA ALA A 31 -9.41 26.17 -9.12
C ALA A 31 -9.81 24.74 -9.56
N SER A 32 -10.97 24.64 -10.20
CA SER A 32 -11.64 23.36 -10.42
C SER A 32 -10.78 22.38 -11.23
N SER A 33 -9.89 22.86 -12.10
CA SER A 33 -9.10 22.01 -13.01
C SER A 33 -8.09 21.11 -12.29
N TYR A 34 -7.41 21.56 -11.23
CA TYR A 34 -6.44 20.71 -10.51
C TYR A 34 -7.14 19.64 -9.65
N ILE A 35 -8.26 19.98 -9.04
CA ILE A 35 -9.07 19.02 -8.29
C ILE A 35 -9.72 18.00 -9.22
N GLN A 36 -10.18 18.45 -10.39
CA GLN A 36 -10.67 17.57 -11.45
C GLN A 36 -9.56 16.67 -11.97
N ALA A 37 -8.37 17.22 -12.25
CA ALA A 37 -7.21 16.44 -12.68
C ALA A 37 -6.77 15.42 -11.62
N TYR A 38 -6.88 15.74 -10.33
CA TYR A 38 -6.63 14.79 -9.24
C TYR A 38 -7.66 13.65 -9.24
N GLN A 39 -8.94 13.96 -9.42
CA GLN A 39 -10.01 12.95 -9.54
C GLN A 39 -9.82 12.08 -10.79
N GLU A 40 -9.41 12.68 -11.91
CA GLU A 40 -9.06 11.95 -13.14
C GLU A 40 -7.85 11.05 -12.91
N LEU A 41 -6.81 11.54 -12.27
CA LEU A 41 -5.58 10.80 -11.99
C LEU A 41 -5.85 9.58 -11.10
N THR A 42 -6.58 9.76 -10.00
CA THR A 42 -6.92 8.65 -9.09
C THR A 42 -7.81 7.61 -9.78
N ASN A 43 -8.80 8.02 -10.57
CA ASN A 43 -9.59 7.08 -11.36
C ASN A 43 -8.74 6.35 -12.41
N TYR A 44 -7.92 7.09 -13.15
CA TYR A 44 -7.01 6.52 -14.15
C TYR A 44 -6.09 5.48 -13.53
N LEU A 45 -5.44 5.79 -12.41
CA LEU A 45 -4.58 4.87 -11.69
C LEU A 45 -5.33 3.59 -11.32
N LYS A 46 -6.59 3.69 -10.85
CA LYS A 46 -7.34 2.51 -10.38
C LYS A 46 -7.55 1.57 -11.55
N TYR A 47 -8.09 2.09 -12.65
CA TYR A 47 -8.37 1.27 -13.82
C TYR A 47 -7.10 0.82 -14.54
N LEU A 48 -6.00 1.56 -14.44
CA LEU A 48 -4.69 1.12 -14.91
C LEU A 48 -4.23 -0.14 -14.15
N PHE A 49 -4.31 -0.14 -12.82
CA PHE A 49 -3.96 -1.30 -12.01
C PHE A 49 -4.93 -2.47 -12.21
N VAL A 50 -6.24 -2.22 -12.38
CA VAL A 50 -7.21 -3.25 -12.76
C VAL A 50 -6.87 -3.86 -14.12
N TYR A 51 -6.49 -3.03 -15.09
CA TYR A 51 -6.08 -3.48 -16.42
C TYR A 51 -4.84 -4.37 -16.35
N TYR A 52 -3.79 -3.95 -15.62
CA TYR A 52 -2.57 -4.75 -15.47
C TYR A 52 -2.80 -6.02 -14.66
N ASN A 53 -3.66 -6.00 -13.63
CA ASN A 53 -4.05 -7.21 -12.91
C ASN A 53 -4.63 -8.28 -13.86
N LYS A 54 -5.45 -7.87 -14.83
CA LYS A 54 -6.03 -8.76 -15.85
C LYS A 54 -5.01 -9.27 -16.89
N LYS A 55 -3.78 -8.73 -16.92
CA LYS A 55 -2.72 -9.20 -17.84
C LYS A 55 -1.95 -10.41 -17.34
N VAL A 56 -2.05 -10.72 -16.06
CA VAL A 56 -1.38 -11.89 -15.48
C VAL A 56 -2.45 -12.86 -14.99
N SER A 57 -2.43 -14.08 -15.50
CA SER A 57 -3.32 -15.16 -15.11
C SER A 57 -2.89 -15.82 -13.79
N ASP A 58 -3.81 -16.47 -13.10
CA ASP A 58 -3.48 -17.23 -11.89
C ASP A 58 -2.59 -18.44 -12.20
N ASP A 59 -2.67 -19.01 -13.41
CA ASP A 59 -1.78 -20.09 -13.83
C ASP A 59 -0.33 -19.64 -14.00
N GLU A 60 -0.11 -18.41 -14.48
CA GLU A 60 1.22 -17.79 -14.48
C GLU A 60 1.73 -17.59 -13.04
N ILE A 61 0.88 -17.17 -12.11
CA ILE A 61 1.26 -17.02 -10.68
C ILE A 61 1.64 -18.37 -10.07
N LYS A 62 0.86 -19.44 -10.33
CA LYS A 62 1.15 -20.79 -9.84
C LYS A 62 2.48 -21.34 -10.35
N SER A 63 3.00 -20.81 -11.46
CA SER A 63 4.32 -21.19 -11.99
C SER A 63 5.50 -20.59 -11.21
N LEU A 64 5.26 -19.61 -10.32
CA LEU A 64 6.29 -18.87 -9.58
C LEU A 64 6.86 -19.63 -8.36
N LYS A 65 6.71 -20.96 -8.29
CA LYS A 65 7.15 -21.76 -7.13
C LYS A 65 8.63 -21.62 -6.79
N GLU A 66 9.45 -21.33 -7.80
CA GLU A 66 10.89 -21.16 -7.63
C GLU A 66 11.30 -19.75 -7.20
N TRP A 67 10.38 -18.78 -7.25
CA TRP A 67 10.63 -17.40 -6.86
C TRP A 67 10.85 -17.29 -5.35
N GLY A 68 11.87 -16.54 -4.94
CA GLY A 68 12.30 -16.46 -3.53
C GLY A 68 11.20 -16.02 -2.57
N TRP A 69 10.35 -15.08 -2.99
CA TRP A 69 9.19 -14.64 -2.20
C TRP A 69 8.15 -15.75 -1.99
N TYR A 70 7.83 -16.50 -3.05
CA TYR A 70 6.88 -17.61 -2.96
C TYR A 70 7.38 -18.65 -1.94
N LYS A 71 8.67 -19.00 -2.01
CA LYS A 71 9.32 -19.93 -1.08
C LYS A 71 9.29 -19.41 0.36
N LEU A 72 9.63 -18.13 0.57
CA LEU A 72 9.59 -17.50 1.88
C LEU A 72 8.19 -17.58 2.51
N PHE A 73 7.15 -17.17 1.76
CA PHE A 73 5.79 -17.17 2.28
C PHE A 73 5.31 -18.57 2.68
N LYS A 74 5.60 -19.58 1.84
CA LYS A 74 5.30 -20.99 2.17
C LYS A 74 6.00 -21.44 3.44
N LYS A 75 7.31 -21.20 3.56
CA LYS A 75 8.10 -21.55 4.74
C LYS A 75 7.56 -20.90 6.01
N LEU A 76 7.30 -19.59 6.00
CA LEU A 76 6.77 -18.87 7.16
C LEU A 76 5.37 -19.36 7.54
N ASN A 77 4.53 -19.67 6.56
CA ASN A 77 3.20 -20.22 6.83
C ASN A 77 3.27 -21.58 7.55
N GLU A 78 4.17 -22.45 7.08
CA GLU A 78 4.34 -23.82 7.59
C GLU A 78 5.17 -23.89 8.88
N SER A 79 6.02 -22.89 9.14
CA SER A 79 6.93 -22.89 10.29
C SER A 79 6.17 -22.76 11.62
N PRO A 80 6.39 -23.68 12.58
CA PRO A 80 5.83 -23.55 13.93
C PRO A 80 6.46 -22.42 14.74
N ASP A 81 7.64 -21.94 14.35
CA ASP A 81 8.37 -20.86 15.02
C ASP A 81 7.94 -19.46 14.54
N CYS A 82 7.02 -19.41 13.57
CA CYS A 82 6.44 -18.18 13.06
C CYS A 82 4.95 -18.11 13.40
N ASP A 83 4.61 -17.24 14.34
CA ASP A 83 3.23 -17.03 14.79
C ASP A 83 2.46 -16.05 13.89
N LYS A 84 3.13 -14.96 13.45
CA LYS A 84 2.50 -13.86 12.70
C LYS A 84 3.48 -13.27 11.69
N VAL A 85 2.97 -12.93 10.50
CA VAL A 85 3.68 -12.15 9.48
C VAL A 85 2.83 -10.92 9.14
N THR A 86 3.32 -9.73 9.43
CA THR A 86 2.65 -8.48 9.04
C THR A 86 3.39 -7.84 7.87
N ILE A 87 2.68 -7.64 6.76
CA ILE A 87 3.20 -7.03 5.53
C ILE A 87 2.55 -5.65 5.36
N VAL A 88 3.36 -4.60 5.45
CA VAL A 88 2.95 -3.24 5.05
C VAL A 88 3.37 -3.04 3.60
N THR A 89 2.39 -2.79 2.72
CA THR A 89 2.67 -2.52 1.31
C THR A 89 2.00 -1.23 0.84
N TYR A 90 2.76 -0.49 0.04
CA TYR A 90 2.32 0.77 -0.58
C TYR A 90 1.83 0.57 -2.02
N ASN A 91 1.77 -0.68 -2.49
CA ASN A 91 1.27 -1.01 -3.81
C ASN A 91 -0.27 -1.03 -3.82
N TYR A 92 -0.85 -0.47 -4.89
CA TYR A 92 -2.30 -0.43 -5.09
C TYR A 92 -2.87 -1.73 -5.67
N ASP A 93 -2.04 -2.54 -6.34
CA ASP A 93 -2.45 -3.81 -6.93
C ASP A 93 -2.74 -4.86 -5.85
N ILE A 94 -3.30 -6.01 -6.28
CA ILE A 94 -3.57 -7.17 -5.44
C ILE A 94 -2.58 -8.33 -5.69
N TRP A 95 -1.39 -8.03 -6.21
CA TRP A 95 -0.43 -9.05 -6.64
C TRP A 95 -0.01 -9.94 -5.47
N LEU A 96 0.31 -9.34 -4.32
CA LEU A 96 0.67 -10.06 -3.10
C LEU A 96 -0.46 -11.00 -2.65
N GLU A 97 -1.69 -10.49 -2.59
CA GLU A 97 -2.86 -11.28 -2.21
C GLU A 97 -3.08 -12.46 -3.15
N ARG A 98 -2.94 -12.23 -4.46
CA ARG A 98 -3.07 -13.31 -5.46
C ARG A 98 -1.96 -14.35 -5.32
N ILE A 99 -0.72 -13.95 -4.99
CA ILE A 99 0.37 -14.89 -4.72
C ILE A 99 0.06 -15.74 -3.49
N LEU A 100 -0.37 -15.12 -2.38
CA LEU A 100 -0.73 -15.84 -1.15
C LEU A 100 -1.90 -16.81 -1.40
N ALA A 101 -2.96 -16.34 -2.07
CA ALA A 101 -4.10 -17.18 -2.43
C ALA A 101 -3.71 -18.36 -3.33
N ASN A 102 -2.88 -18.15 -4.35
CA ASN A 102 -2.39 -19.22 -5.24
C ASN A 102 -1.36 -20.14 -4.56
N ALA A 103 -0.81 -19.73 -3.42
CA ALA A 103 0.03 -20.56 -2.56
C ALA A 103 -0.78 -21.27 -1.47
N ASP A 104 -2.12 -21.22 -1.49
CA ASP A 104 -3.00 -21.77 -0.45
C ASP A 104 -2.66 -21.22 0.95
N ILE A 105 -2.26 -19.94 1.02
CA ILE A 105 -1.96 -19.24 2.27
C ILE A 105 -3.11 -18.28 2.54
N ASN A 106 -3.82 -18.52 3.65
CA ASN A 106 -4.87 -17.61 4.11
C ASN A 106 -4.26 -16.36 4.77
N PHE A 107 -4.94 -15.23 4.62
CA PHE A 107 -4.48 -13.93 5.09
C PHE A 107 -5.65 -13.01 5.45
N GLU A 108 -5.35 -11.92 6.15
CA GLU A 108 -6.26 -10.83 6.42
C GLU A 108 -5.69 -9.48 5.98
N VAL A 109 -6.47 -8.72 5.23
CA VAL A 109 -6.19 -7.30 4.99
C VAL A 109 -6.76 -6.50 6.17
N LEU A 110 -5.89 -5.99 7.03
CA LEU A 110 -6.30 -5.37 8.28
C LEU A 110 -6.88 -3.97 8.09
N GLY A 111 -7.70 -3.56 9.04
CA GLY A 111 -8.34 -2.24 9.09
C GLY A 111 -9.57 -2.08 8.19
N VAL A 112 -9.79 -2.98 7.23
CA VAL A 112 -10.91 -2.89 6.28
C VAL A 112 -11.91 -4.01 6.54
N SER A 113 -13.21 -3.73 6.39
CA SER A 113 -14.25 -4.75 6.56
C SER A 113 -14.12 -5.87 5.52
N ASN A 114 -14.47 -7.10 5.91
CA ASN A 114 -14.32 -8.31 5.08
C ASN A 114 -12.87 -8.55 4.58
N GLY A 115 -11.87 -8.11 5.34
CA GLY A 115 -10.46 -8.22 4.96
C GLY A 115 -9.90 -9.64 4.95
N LYS A 116 -10.56 -10.59 5.63
CA LYS A 116 -10.11 -11.99 5.73
C LYS A 116 -10.47 -12.76 4.47
N TYR A 117 -9.46 -13.33 3.80
CA TYR A 117 -9.64 -14.01 2.52
C TYR A 117 -10.54 -15.25 2.64
N ASN A 118 -10.22 -16.17 3.57
CA ASN A 118 -11.11 -17.26 3.97
C ASN A 118 -11.50 -17.10 5.44
N PRO A 119 -12.77 -16.72 5.76
CA PRO A 119 -13.18 -16.39 7.12
C PRO A 119 -13.13 -17.58 8.07
N ASN A 120 -13.25 -18.80 7.54
CA ASN A 120 -13.36 -20.04 8.32
C ASN A 120 -12.01 -20.71 8.61
N GLU A 121 -10.92 -20.17 8.07
CA GLU A 121 -9.59 -20.75 8.23
C GLU A 121 -8.71 -19.87 9.11
N ALA A 122 -7.71 -20.49 9.75
CA ALA A 122 -6.66 -19.77 10.45
C ALA A 122 -5.76 -19.04 9.43
N TYR A 123 -5.06 -18.01 9.87
CA TYR A 123 -4.14 -17.23 9.06
C TYR A 123 -3.00 -16.75 9.94
N LYS A 124 -1.81 -16.62 9.34
CA LYS A 124 -0.64 -15.97 9.95
C LYS A 124 -0.31 -14.63 9.30
N PHE A 125 -0.77 -14.43 8.07
CA PHE A 125 -0.41 -13.30 7.23
C PHE A 125 -1.42 -12.16 7.37
N ASN A 126 -0.91 -11.00 7.75
CA ASN A 126 -1.64 -9.75 7.82
C ASN A 126 -1.10 -8.79 6.77
N ILE A 127 -1.98 -8.05 6.11
CA ILE A 127 -1.63 -7.09 5.07
C ILE A 127 -2.21 -5.74 5.44
N ILE A 128 -1.37 -4.70 5.43
CA ILE A 128 -1.79 -3.31 5.63
C ILE A 128 -1.45 -2.54 4.36
N LYS A 129 -2.43 -1.78 3.83
CA LYS A 129 -2.28 -0.99 2.59
C LYS A 129 -2.54 0.50 2.81
N PRO A 130 -1.57 1.24 3.39
CA PRO A 130 -1.74 2.66 3.73
C PRO A 130 -2.13 3.56 2.56
N HIS A 131 -1.69 3.24 1.34
CA HIS A 131 -1.97 4.02 0.13
C HIS A 131 -3.24 3.59 -0.60
N GLY A 132 -3.94 2.59 -0.07
CA GLY A 132 -5.17 2.04 -0.64
C GLY A 132 -4.93 0.87 -1.58
N SER A 133 -5.99 0.40 -2.22
CA SER A 133 -5.95 -0.81 -3.06
C SER A 133 -7.08 -0.79 -4.08
N ILE A 134 -6.85 -1.41 -5.24
CA ILE A 134 -7.92 -1.67 -6.22
C ILE A 134 -9.01 -2.61 -5.67
N SER A 135 -8.73 -3.38 -4.61
CA SER A 135 -9.72 -4.22 -3.92
C SER A 135 -10.58 -3.47 -2.91
N PHE A 136 -10.31 -2.20 -2.60
CA PHE A 136 -11.10 -1.44 -1.63
C PHE A 136 -12.38 -0.93 -2.31
N ALA A 137 -13.51 -1.54 -1.95
CA ALA A 137 -14.84 -1.20 -2.43
C ALA A 137 -15.52 -0.25 -1.43
N TYR A 138 -15.86 0.96 -1.90
CA TYR A 138 -16.60 1.93 -1.10
C TYR A 138 -18.10 1.65 -1.19
N ARG A 139 -18.73 1.24 -0.09
CA ARG A 139 -20.17 0.95 -0.01
C ARG A 139 -20.66 0.16 -1.24
N LYS A 140 -21.72 0.64 -1.91
CA LYS A 140 -22.28 0.01 -3.11
C LYS A 140 -21.70 0.63 -4.37
N PRO A 141 -21.49 -0.17 -5.43
CA PRO A 141 -21.12 0.36 -6.73
C PRO A 141 -22.22 1.29 -7.26
N ILE A 142 -21.82 2.27 -8.08
CA ILE A 142 -22.72 3.17 -8.79
C ILE A 142 -22.82 2.73 -10.25
N ASP A 143 -23.93 3.08 -10.91
CA ASP A 143 -24.10 2.83 -12.33
C ASP A 143 -23.01 3.57 -13.13
N ALA A 144 -22.36 2.86 -14.06
CA ALA A 144 -21.36 3.42 -14.94
C ALA A 144 -21.92 4.58 -15.78
N SER A 145 -23.21 4.58 -16.13
CA SER A 145 -23.84 5.70 -16.83
C SER A 145 -24.01 6.95 -15.96
N ALA A 146 -24.02 6.78 -14.64
CA ALA A 146 -24.07 7.88 -13.68
C ALA A 146 -22.66 8.37 -13.29
N PHE A 147 -21.61 7.69 -13.74
CA PHE A 147 -20.25 8.03 -13.40
C PHE A 147 -19.79 9.32 -14.09
N GLN A 148 -19.47 10.32 -13.28
CA GLN A 148 -18.75 11.51 -13.72
C GLN A 148 -17.39 11.53 -13.04
N ILE A 149 -16.32 11.56 -13.85
CA ILE A 149 -14.96 11.60 -13.33
C ILE A 149 -14.73 12.91 -12.57
N THR A 150 -15.24 14.01 -13.13
CA THR A 150 -15.10 15.36 -12.59
C THR A 150 -16.40 15.79 -11.92
N SER A 151 -16.33 16.16 -10.64
CA SER A 151 -17.43 16.89 -10.01
C SER A 151 -16.90 18.19 -9.41
N LYS A 152 -17.72 19.24 -9.45
CA LYS A 152 -17.41 20.53 -8.83
C LYS A 152 -17.54 20.50 -7.30
N THR A 153 -18.02 19.40 -6.71
CA THR A 153 -18.50 19.31 -5.32
C THR A 153 -17.95 18.12 -4.52
N ARG A 154 -17.06 17.30 -5.09
CA ARG A 154 -16.56 16.10 -4.39
C ARG A 154 -15.71 16.48 -3.17
N GLU A 155 -16.06 15.89 -2.04
CA GLU A 155 -15.23 15.84 -0.85
C GLU A 155 -13.95 15.06 -1.16
N LEU A 156 -12.80 15.66 -0.86
CA LEU A 156 -11.48 15.04 -1.05
C LEU A 156 -11.13 14.02 0.04
N THR A 157 -11.94 13.94 1.10
CA THR A 157 -11.72 13.06 2.25
C THR A 157 -12.02 11.60 1.93
N ASN A 158 -12.59 11.27 0.76
CA ASN A 158 -12.82 9.92 0.25
C ASN A 158 -13.48 8.96 1.26
N GLY A 159 -14.28 9.44 2.22
CA GLY A 159 -14.97 8.61 3.22
C GLY A 159 -14.11 8.07 4.36
N ASN A 160 -14.76 7.42 5.33
CA ASN A 160 -14.11 6.82 6.51
C ASN A 160 -13.67 5.37 6.22
N LEU A 161 -12.73 4.83 7.00
CA LEU A 161 -12.25 3.45 6.81
C LEU A 161 -13.37 2.41 6.92
N SER A 162 -14.32 2.62 7.83
CA SER A 162 -15.47 1.74 8.05
C SER A 162 -16.46 1.66 6.87
N ASP A 163 -16.38 2.59 5.92
CA ASP A 163 -17.19 2.56 4.70
C ASP A 163 -16.60 1.64 3.61
N TYR A 164 -15.38 1.14 3.81
CA TYR A 164 -14.67 0.30 2.86
C TYR A 164 -14.74 -1.18 3.24
N THR A 165 -14.91 -1.99 2.21
CA THR A 165 -14.79 -3.45 2.28
C THR A 165 -13.75 -3.95 1.29
N VAL A 166 -13.09 -5.06 1.60
CA VAL A 166 -12.28 -5.78 0.60
C VAL A 166 -13.18 -6.57 -0.33
N ASN A 167 -12.96 -6.41 -1.63
CA ASN A 167 -13.63 -7.18 -2.67
C ASN A 167 -12.64 -7.47 -3.82
N TYR A 168 -12.45 -8.76 -4.12
CA TYR A 168 -11.61 -9.22 -5.22
C TYR A 168 -12.39 -9.44 -6.52
N ASP A 169 -13.72 -9.50 -6.44
CA ASP A 169 -14.63 -9.66 -7.57
C ASP A 169 -15.11 -8.30 -8.10
N GLY A 170 -15.21 -8.18 -9.43
CA GLY A 170 -15.71 -6.95 -10.05
C GLY A 170 -14.83 -5.74 -9.74
N LEU A 171 -13.50 -5.88 -9.85
CA LEU A 171 -12.54 -4.79 -9.63
C LEU A 171 -12.77 -3.58 -10.57
N GLU A 172 -13.40 -3.81 -11.73
CA GLU A 172 -13.86 -2.75 -12.64
C GLU A 172 -15.07 -1.95 -12.15
N ASN A 173 -15.70 -2.34 -11.04
CA ASN A 173 -16.84 -1.63 -10.50
C ASN A 173 -16.48 -0.18 -10.18
N VAL A 174 -17.40 0.69 -10.55
CA VAL A 174 -17.32 2.12 -10.28
C VAL A 174 -17.88 2.40 -8.91
N TYR A 175 -17.15 3.14 -8.08
CA TYR A 175 -17.61 3.56 -6.76
C TYR A 175 -17.64 5.09 -6.65
N MET A 176 -18.38 5.59 -5.66
CA MET A 176 -18.45 7.02 -5.38
C MET A 176 -17.08 7.60 -5.00
N PHE A 177 -16.32 6.88 -4.18
CA PHE A 177 -14.95 7.17 -3.78
C PHE A 177 -14.03 6.01 -4.14
N ASN A 178 -12.79 6.35 -4.47
CA ASN A 178 -11.71 5.38 -4.65
C ASN A 178 -10.72 5.55 -3.50
N ALA A 179 -10.43 4.49 -2.78
CA ALA A 179 -9.36 4.48 -1.79
C ALA A 179 -8.02 4.32 -2.49
N MET A 180 -7.50 5.42 -3.04
CA MET A 180 -6.14 5.50 -3.54
C MET A 180 -5.56 6.88 -3.30
N ILE A 181 -4.36 6.91 -2.73
CA ILE A 181 -3.55 8.10 -2.62
C ILE A 181 -2.56 8.08 -3.78
N PRO A 182 -2.61 9.04 -4.73
CA PRO A 182 -1.66 9.04 -5.84
C PRO A 182 -0.23 9.30 -5.32
N PRO A 183 0.82 8.88 -6.05
CA PRO A 183 2.22 9.07 -5.65
C PRO A 183 2.53 10.55 -5.39
N ALA A 184 3.23 10.90 -4.33
CA ALA A 184 3.39 12.29 -3.83
C ALA A 184 2.19 12.88 -3.07
N GLY A 185 1.12 12.10 -2.91
CA GLY A 185 -0.03 12.46 -2.08
C GLY A 185 0.37 12.41 -0.61
N ASP A 186 0.13 13.50 0.12
CA ASP A 186 0.50 13.56 1.52
C ASP A 186 -0.65 13.03 2.37
N SER A 187 -0.57 11.74 2.69
CA SER A 187 -1.53 11.04 3.55
C SER A 187 -1.58 11.65 4.95
N SER A 188 -0.50 12.30 5.44
CA SER A 188 -0.38 12.85 6.80
C SER A 188 -1.34 13.99 7.11
N ARG A 189 -1.95 14.60 6.10
CA ARG A 189 -2.63 15.89 6.27
C ARG A 189 -4.14 15.81 6.51
N ILE A 190 -4.74 14.63 6.47
CA ILE A 190 -6.15 14.43 6.87
C ILE A 190 -6.17 13.42 8.01
N GLU A 191 -6.08 13.92 9.24
CA GLU A 191 -6.04 13.15 10.50
C GLU A 191 -7.29 12.27 10.73
N SER A 192 -8.34 12.41 9.92
CA SER A 192 -9.58 11.64 10.00
C SER A 192 -9.89 10.85 8.72
N SER A 193 -8.88 10.48 7.92
CA SER A 193 -9.06 9.69 6.69
C SER A 193 -8.76 8.21 6.90
N TRP A 194 -9.34 7.36 6.05
CA TRP A 194 -9.05 5.92 6.01
C TRP A 194 -7.55 5.61 5.93
N ALA A 195 -6.78 6.42 5.20
CA ALA A 195 -5.33 6.27 5.05
C ALA A 195 -4.57 6.58 6.33
N TYR A 196 -5.04 7.55 7.12
CA TYR A 196 -4.46 7.85 8.42
C TYR A 196 -4.66 6.70 9.42
N GLU A 197 -5.86 6.11 9.43
CA GLU A 197 -6.15 4.94 10.25
C GLU A 197 -5.26 3.73 9.89
N LEU A 198 -5.08 3.45 8.60
CA LEU A 198 -4.21 2.35 8.15
C LEU A 198 -2.72 2.59 8.46
N ARG A 199 -2.25 3.84 8.42
CA ARG A 199 -0.88 4.18 8.83
C ARG A 199 -0.67 4.03 10.33
N LYS A 200 -1.64 4.44 11.14
CA LYS A 200 -1.61 4.18 12.58
C LYS A 200 -1.50 2.71 12.89
N LEU A 201 -2.27 1.89 12.18
CA LEU A 201 -2.20 0.44 12.32
C LEU A 201 -0.80 -0.11 11.95
N ALA A 202 -0.20 0.37 10.86
CA ALA A 202 1.17 0.00 10.49
C ALA A 202 2.19 0.42 11.57
N LEU A 203 2.03 1.61 12.14
CA LEU A 203 2.88 2.10 13.23
C LEU A 203 2.71 1.29 14.52
N GLU A 204 1.49 0.87 14.85
CA GLU A 204 1.21 0.02 16.00
C GLU A 204 1.86 -1.36 15.84
N GLU A 205 1.79 -1.95 14.65
CA GLU A 205 2.48 -3.20 14.33
C GLU A 205 4.00 -3.04 14.41
N ALA A 206 4.57 -1.95 13.88
CA ALA A 206 6.00 -1.66 13.97
C ALA A 206 6.48 -1.53 15.42
N LYS A 207 5.70 -0.88 16.29
CA LYS A 207 5.99 -0.74 17.73
C LYS A 207 5.89 -2.05 18.51
N SER A 208 5.14 -3.02 17.99
CA SER A 208 4.98 -4.33 18.64
C SER A 208 6.18 -5.25 18.45
N LEU A 209 7.07 -4.93 17.50
CA LEU A 209 8.25 -5.73 17.20
C LEU A 209 9.29 -5.66 18.32
N ASN A 210 9.89 -6.81 18.64
CA ASN A 210 10.92 -6.97 19.65
C ASN A 210 12.18 -7.66 19.08
N TYR A 211 13.19 -7.87 19.92
CA TYR A 211 14.49 -8.44 19.50
C TYR A 211 14.40 -9.88 18.97
N GLY A 212 13.35 -10.63 19.31
CA GLY A 212 13.08 -11.97 18.79
C GLY A 212 12.41 -11.97 17.42
N ASP A 213 11.95 -10.82 16.94
CA ASP A 213 11.31 -10.67 15.64
C ASP A 213 12.32 -10.32 14.55
N GLU A 214 11.83 -10.27 13.31
CA GLU A 214 12.61 -9.99 12.12
C GLU A 214 11.94 -8.91 11.28
N PHE A 215 12.72 -7.94 10.82
CA PHE A 215 12.22 -6.85 9.97
C PHE A 215 12.82 -6.93 8.57
N LEU A 216 11.96 -7.11 7.57
CA LEU A 216 12.35 -7.13 6.16
C LEU A 216 11.90 -5.84 5.47
N LEU A 217 12.85 -5.10 4.89
CA LEU A 217 12.57 -3.91 4.09
C LEU A 217 12.82 -4.18 2.61
N CYS A 218 11.80 -4.10 1.77
CA CYS A 218 11.88 -4.63 0.41
C CYS A 218 11.47 -3.62 -0.67
N GLY A 219 12.34 -3.42 -1.67
CA GLY A 219 12.00 -2.68 -2.89
C GLY A 219 11.68 -1.18 -2.70
N ILE A 220 12.17 -0.56 -1.62
CA ILE A 220 11.87 0.84 -1.29
C ILE A 220 12.84 1.80 -1.98
N SER A 221 12.32 2.74 -2.76
CA SER A 221 13.10 3.79 -3.43
C SER A 221 13.55 4.90 -2.49
N TYR A 222 12.88 5.06 -1.34
CA TYR A 222 13.14 6.11 -0.34
C TYR A 222 13.07 7.53 -0.93
N TRP A 223 12.11 7.71 -1.83
CA TRP A 223 11.82 8.97 -2.50
C TRP A 223 11.35 10.02 -1.49
N HIS A 224 11.57 11.30 -1.80
CA HIS A 224 11.36 12.39 -0.83
C HIS A 224 9.91 12.55 -0.36
N VAL A 225 8.94 12.03 -1.12
CA VAL A 225 7.51 12.16 -0.80
C VAL A 225 7.02 11.14 0.22
N ASP A 226 7.56 9.92 0.17
CA ASP A 226 7.20 8.83 1.09
C ASP A 226 8.17 8.75 2.28
N ARG A 227 9.28 9.50 2.22
CA ARG A 227 10.36 9.43 3.20
C ARG A 227 9.87 9.62 4.63
N GLN A 228 9.03 10.61 4.88
CA GLN A 228 8.53 10.87 6.22
C GLN A 228 7.75 9.67 6.78
N GLU A 229 6.87 9.08 5.98
CA GLU A 229 6.08 7.91 6.37
C GLU A 229 6.97 6.69 6.65
N ILE A 230 8.00 6.48 5.83
CA ILE A 230 8.98 5.41 6.03
C ILE A 230 9.80 5.67 7.30
N ASP A 231 10.26 6.89 7.51
CA ASP A 231 11.05 7.26 8.69
C ASP A 231 10.25 7.07 9.99
N GLU A 232 8.96 7.46 9.99
CA GLU A 232 8.06 7.27 11.13
C GLU A 232 7.92 5.79 11.52
N LEU A 233 7.88 4.88 10.54
CA LEU A 233 7.91 3.43 10.81
C LEU A 233 9.27 3.01 11.36
N LEU A 234 10.37 3.38 10.70
CA LEU A 234 11.72 2.93 11.08
C LEU A 234 12.09 3.35 12.50
N ILE A 235 11.78 4.59 12.92
CA ILE A 235 12.06 5.07 14.28
C ILE A 235 11.16 4.44 15.35
N SER A 236 10.06 3.79 14.94
CA SER A 236 9.13 3.13 15.85
C SER A 236 9.50 1.67 16.14
N ILE A 237 10.42 1.10 15.37
CA ILE A 237 10.87 -0.29 15.50
C ILE A 237 11.99 -0.36 16.56
N ASN A 238 12.04 -1.45 17.32
CA ASN A 238 13.12 -1.71 18.25
C ASN A 238 14.49 -1.72 17.54
N PRO A 239 15.48 -0.90 17.95
CA PRO A 239 16.79 -0.81 17.28
C PRO A 239 17.62 -2.10 17.33
N GLU A 240 17.33 -3.00 18.28
CA GLU A 240 18.06 -4.28 18.44
C GLU A 240 17.55 -5.39 17.50
N ILE A 241 16.48 -5.14 16.74
CA ILE A 241 15.91 -6.13 15.82
C ILE A 241 16.88 -6.48 14.68
N ASN A 242 16.75 -7.70 14.16
CA ASN A 242 17.44 -8.08 12.94
C ASN A 242 16.75 -7.45 11.71
N VAL A 243 17.48 -6.60 10.99
CA VAL A 243 17.00 -5.93 9.80
C VAL A 243 17.62 -6.52 8.54
N LYS A 244 16.78 -6.90 7.58
CA LYS A 244 17.20 -7.36 6.25
C LYS A 244 16.61 -6.45 5.17
N MET A 245 17.44 -5.70 4.47
CA MET A 245 17.01 -4.93 3.30
C MET A 245 17.20 -5.77 2.02
N ILE A 246 16.14 -5.98 1.24
CA ILE A 246 16.18 -6.64 -0.06
C ILE A 246 15.81 -5.62 -1.14
N ASN A 247 16.81 -5.10 -1.84
CA ASN A 247 16.60 -4.07 -2.84
C ASN A 247 17.65 -4.16 -3.96
N PRO A 248 17.26 -4.32 -5.24
CA PRO A 248 18.23 -4.41 -6.34
C PRO A 248 19.09 -3.15 -6.49
N ASN A 249 18.53 -1.98 -6.13
CA ASN A 249 19.21 -0.69 -6.22
C ASN A 249 19.02 0.06 -4.90
N PRO A 250 19.72 -0.35 -3.83
CA PRO A 250 19.50 0.22 -2.50
C PRO A 250 19.90 1.70 -2.47
N PRO A 251 18.99 2.62 -2.09
CA PRO A 251 19.31 4.04 -1.99
C PRO A 251 20.39 4.28 -0.92
N THR A 252 21.42 5.04 -1.26
CA THR A 252 22.53 5.33 -0.34
C THR A 252 22.06 6.00 0.95
N THR A 253 21.10 6.93 0.84
CA THR A 253 20.50 7.61 1.99
C THR A 253 19.76 6.62 2.90
N LEU A 254 18.97 5.71 2.34
CA LEU A 254 18.25 4.70 3.13
C LEU A 254 19.24 3.78 3.86
N SER A 255 20.29 3.32 3.17
CA SER A 255 21.33 2.50 3.80
C SER A 255 22.01 3.21 4.98
N ALA A 256 22.26 4.52 4.87
CA ALA A 256 22.83 5.32 5.95
C ALA A 256 21.87 5.43 7.14
N VAL A 257 20.57 5.62 6.89
CA VAL A 257 19.51 5.64 7.92
C VAL A 257 19.44 4.30 8.65
N LEU A 258 19.37 3.18 7.93
CA LEU A 258 19.30 1.85 8.55
C LEU A 258 20.53 1.56 9.41
N THR A 259 21.73 1.92 8.95
CA THR A 259 22.98 1.73 9.70
C THR A 259 23.07 2.64 10.93
N SER A 260 22.28 3.71 10.98
CA SER A 260 22.24 4.65 12.11
C SER A 260 21.17 4.29 13.15
N LEU A 261 20.11 3.58 12.74
CA LEU A 261 18.97 3.23 13.59
C LEU A 261 19.06 1.82 14.17
N PHE A 262 19.74 0.88 13.51
CA PHE A 262 19.72 -0.53 13.88
C PHE A 262 21.12 -1.11 14.06
N ASP A 263 21.26 -1.94 15.09
CA ASP A 263 22.53 -2.61 15.40
C ASP A 263 22.85 -3.72 14.38
N ASN A 264 21.81 -4.44 13.93
CA ASN A 264 21.93 -5.60 13.05
C ASN A 264 21.24 -5.33 11.72
N HIS A 265 22.01 -4.97 10.69
CA HIS A 265 21.48 -4.70 9.35
C HIS A 265 22.28 -5.41 8.26
N ILE A 266 21.59 -6.15 7.39
CA ILE A 266 22.15 -6.78 6.19
C ILE A 266 21.38 -6.32 4.95
N THR A 267 22.11 -5.94 3.90
CA THR A 267 21.54 -5.60 2.59
C THR A 267 21.80 -6.69 1.56
N TYR A 268 20.76 -7.10 0.86
CA TYR A 268 20.78 -8.00 -0.28
C TYR A 268 20.31 -7.29 -1.54
N LYS A 269 20.99 -7.53 -2.66
CA LYS A 269 20.66 -6.96 -3.98
C LYS A 269 19.79 -7.84 -4.85
N ASN A 270 19.35 -8.99 -4.35
CA ASN A 270 18.52 -9.95 -5.09
C ASN A 270 17.53 -10.62 -4.15
N SER A 271 16.32 -10.89 -4.63
CA SER A 271 15.27 -11.62 -3.90
C SER A 271 15.48 -13.14 -3.86
N SER A 272 16.42 -13.69 -4.62
CA SER A 272 16.74 -15.13 -4.60
C SER A 272 17.09 -15.64 -3.20
N VAL A 273 17.76 -14.80 -2.40
CA VAL A 273 18.14 -15.11 -1.02
C VAL A 273 16.93 -15.41 -0.12
N LEU A 274 15.75 -14.83 -0.42
CA LEU A 274 14.55 -15.00 0.41
C LEU A 274 14.10 -16.46 0.48
N GLY A 275 14.29 -17.23 -0.59
CA GLY A 275 13.93 -18.65 -0.60
C GLY A 275 14.85 -19.52 0.27
N GLU A 276 16.04 -19.02 0.60
CA GLU A 276 17.03 -19.68 1.45
C GLU A 276 16.96 -19.18 2.90
N MET A 277 16.20 -18.11 3.18
CA MET A 277 15.96 -17.65 4.54
C MET A 277 15.02 -18.59 5.27
N TYR A 278 15.35 -18.85 6.54
CA TYR A 278 14.64 -19.70 7.52
C TYR A 278 14.54 -21.18 7.13
#